data_AF-A0A971G8V0-F1
#
_entry.id   AF-A0A971G8V0-F1
#
_cell.length_a   1.000
_cell.length_b   1.000
_cell.length_c   1.000
_cell.angle_alpha   90.00
_cell.angle_beta   90.00
_cell.angle_gamma   90.00
#
_symmetry.space_group_name_H-M   'P 1'
#
loop_
_entity.id
_entity.type
_entity.pdbx_description
1 polymer ?
#
loop_
_entity_poly.entity_id
_entity_poly.type
_entity_poly.pdbx_seq_one_letter_code
_entity_poly.pdbx_strand_id
1 'polypeptide(L)'
;MRIILKITAISIAEVFLFGSCALAETESFQNPLLYPQPITEYMKLPGSITNILLLGIDFGHKGYWGSGGKKSLENCHTDAVLVIAVNTDEKTADMISLPRDTLTYVPGVKGIYKLNAAINCGDSMEDGLCRISEAASWLMGGIQMDYYFAVDMNTMAALGDALDGVDFELEMSYTGHSGKKYRKGLHHLDGVGITDYMRSRTNATVNANDIGRTGRQRKLMLAIFQKLKTNPELVIKTVKAAQEMKDGFFTNIINEPVTETFRLLSIAMGMSEHSIGSYVLSGKYRTALNGWNFTFTDQQNRQTVIKEVYGVDVPPLQYVGFEYTKWLEDAGFRTVHVLSVADQLREYIAGYGKNGITAKQQEAIDAFEAAYQDAALAFVTAAHSMSKQDTKVMEGARKKLLESGDAAAKLCEYRVKLPWATGKLFYADPYINEVAVDWR
;
A
#
# COMPACT_ATOMS: atom_id res chain seq x y z
N MET A 1 25.87 -28.30 36.24
CA MET A 1 26.21 -27.95 34.84
C MET A 1 25.01 -28.35 33.99
N ARG A 2 24.20 -27.51 33.34
CA ARG A 2 24.04 -26.04 33.16
C ARG A 2 22.59 -25.87 32.61
N ILE A 3 21.84 -24.87 33.12
CA ILE A 3 20.80 -24.04 32.44
C ILE A 3 19.50 -24.76 32.00
N ILE A 4 18.39 -24.70 32.75
CA ILE A 4 17.30 -23.68 32.82
C ILE A 4 16.65 -23.34 31.45
N LEU A 5 15.41 -23.80 31.24
CA LEU A 5 14.28 -22.94 30.84
C LEU A 5 12.95 -23.60 31.27
N LYS A 6 12.34 -23.05 32.32
CA LYS A 6 10.92 -23.19 32.63
C LYS A 6 10.17 -22.24 31.71
N ILE A 7 9.31 -22.75 30.84
CA ILE A 7 8.24 -21.95 30.21
C ILE A 7 6.97 -22.33 30.95
N THR A 8 6.59 -21.46 31.88
CA THR A 8 5.35 -21.54 32.64
C THR A 8 4.19 -21.22 31.69
N ALA A 9 3.20 -22.10 31.63
CA ALA A 9 1.91 -21.83 31.02
C ALA A 9 1.30 -20.59 31.69
N ILE A 10 1.12 -19.52 30.93
CA ILE A 10 0.33 -18.35 31.34
C ILE A 10 -1.10 -18.60 30.88
N SER A 11 -1.99 -18.69 31.86
CA SER A 11 -3.40 -19.03 31.74
C SER A 11 -4.19 -18.06 30.87
N ILE A 12 -5.05 -18.63 30.03
CA ILE A 12 -6.04 -17.99 29.13
C ILE A 12 -7.24 -17.41 29.94
N ALA A 13 -7.06 -16.96 31.18
CA ALA A 13 -8.17 -16.79 32.13
C ALA A 13 -8.43 -15.35 32.64
N GLU A 14 -7.78 -14.30 32.12
CA GLU A 14 -8.02 -12.91 32.57
C GLU A 14 -8.60 -11.98 31.48
N VAL A 15 -9.30 -12.55 30.48
CA VAL A 15 -10.01 -11.79 29.43
C VAL A 15 -11.47 -11.44 29.83
N PHE A 16 -11.93 -11.80 31.03
CA PHE A 16 -13.30 -11.53 31.47
C PHE A 16 -13.34 -10.67 32.73
N LEU A 17 -13.41 -9.33 32.58
CA LEU A 17 -14.16 -8.40 33.47
C LEU A 17 -13.91 -6.90 33.16
N PHE A 18 -14.06 -6.48 31.90
CA PHE A 18 -14.46 -5.10 31.57
C PHE A 18 -15.43 -5.16 30.38
N GLY A 19 -16.58 -4.49 30.51
CA GLY A 19 -17.85 -4.80 29.80
C GLY A 19 -17.72 -4.95 28.28
N SER A 20 -18.22 -6.00 27.65
CA SER A 20 -19.67 -6.22 27.41
C SER A 20 -20.52 -4.94 27.28
N CYS A 21 -19.99 -3.93 26.60
CA CYS A 21 -20.83 -3.12 25.72
C CYS A 21 -20.69 -3.71 24.32
N ALA A 22 -21.79 -4.23 23.78
CA ALA A 22 -21.85 -4.91 22.50
C ALA A 22 -21.44 -3.97 21.35
N LEU A 23 -20.16 -3.98 20.98
CA LEU A 23 -19.77 -3.86 19.58
C LEU A 23 -20.10 -5.20 18.95
N ALA A 24 -21.37 -5.36 18.59
CA ALA A 24 -21.85 -6.50 17.87
C ALA A 24 -20.90 -6.81 16.72
N GLU A 25 -20.48 -8.07 16.66
CA GLU A 25 -19.90 -8.71 15.50
C GLU A 25 -20.79 -8.43 14.29
N THR A 26 -20.42 -7.40 13.54
CA THR A 26 -20.53 -7.44 12.10
C THR A 26 -19.10 -7.59 11.62
N GLU A 27 -18.84 -8.62 10.82
CA GLU A 27 -17.62 -8.82 10.02
C GLU A 27 -17.47 -7.69 8.96
N SER A 28 -17.64 -6.45 9.38
CA SER A 28 -17.62 -5.23 8.59
C SER A 28 -16.34 -4.50 8.93
N PHE A 29 -15.45 -4.40 7.95
CA PHE A 29 -14.21 -3.63 7.94
C PHE A 29 -14.27 -2.40 8.88
N GLN A 30 -13.58 -2.48 10.04
CA GLN A 30 -13.44 -1.35 10.96
C GLN A 30 -12.70 -0.20 10.28
N ASN A 31 -12.94 1.05 10.69
CA ASN A 31 -12.30 2.20 10.04
C ASN A 31 -10.77 2.12 10.22
N PRO A 32 -9.99 2.05 9.12
CA PRO A 32 -8.56 1.76 9.16
C PRO A 32 -7.73 2.89 9.80
N LEU A 33 -8.27 4.10 9.96
CA LEU A 33 -7.61 5.19 10.68
C LEU A 33 -7.66 5.05 12.20
N LEU A 34 -8.67 4.39 12.74
CA LEU A 34 -8.76 4.13 14.19
C LEU A 34 -8.24 2.73 14.53
N TYR A 35 -8.56 1.76 13.68
CA TYR A 35 -8.31 0.36 13.94
C TYR A 35 -7.59 -0.25 12.72
N PRO A 36 -6.31 0.07 12.50
CA PRO A 36 -5.54 -0.54 11.41
C PRO A 36 -5.46 -2.05 11.62
N GLN A 37 -6.06 -2.81 10.71
CA GLN A 37 -6.08 -4.28 10.79
C GLN A 37 -5.00 -4.87 9.87
N PRO A 38 -4.15 -5.78 10.35
CA PRO A 38 -3.29 -6.58 9.48
C PRO A 38 -4.14 -7.52 8.63
N ILE A 39 -3.58 -8.05 7.55
CA ILE A 39 -4.22 -9.15 6.83
C ILE A 39 -4.01 -10.43 7.65
N THR A 40 -5.10 -11.03 8.11
CA THR A 40 -5.09 -12.29 8.87
C THR A 40 -5.44 -13.50 8.01
N GLU A 41 -6.26 -13.31 6.98
CA GLU A 41 -6.62 -14.32 5.98
C GLU A 41 -6.75 -13.65 4.62
N TYR A 42 -6.25 -14.32 3.59
CA TYR A 42 -6.45 -13.93 2.20
C TYR A 42 -7.70 -14.58 1.62
N MET A 43 -8.30 -13.93 0.64
CA MET A 43 -9.44 -14.44 -0.11
C MET A 43 -9.09 -15.77 -0.77
N LYS A 44 -9.91 -16.79 -0.54
CA LYS A 44 -9.80 -18.08 -1.22
C LYS A 44 -10.33 -17.95 -2.64
N LEU A 45 -9.46 -18.20 -3.61
CA LEU A 45 -9.81 -18.16 -5.02
C LEU A 45 -10.38 -19.52 -5.48
N PRO A 46 -11.32 -19.53 -6.44
CA PRO A 46 -11.98 -20.75 -6.92
C PRO A 46 -11.07 -21.63 -7.81
N GLY A 47 -9.93 -21.12 -8.27
CA GLY A 47 -9.01 -21.82 -9.16
C GLY A 47 -7.54 -21.59 -8.78
N SER A 48 -6.65 -22.25 -9.52
CA SER A 48 -5.21 -22.23 -9.32
C SER A 48 -4.59 -21.00 -9.99
N ILE A 49 -4.77 -19.83 -9.35
CA ILE A 49 -4.25 -18.54 -9.82
C ILE A 49 -3.06 -18.14 -8.96
N THR A 50 -1.92 -17.87 -9.59
CA THR A 50 -0.72 -17.33 -8.96
C THR A 50 -0.59 -15.84 -9.27
N ASN A 51 -0.50 -14.99 -8.24
CA ASN A 51 -0.41 -13.55 -8.35
C ASN A 51 1.02 -13.06 -8.12
N ILE A 52 1.56 -12.36 -9.12
CA ILE A 52 2.92 -11.85 -9.10
C ILE A 52 2.86 -10.32 -9.17
N LEU A 53 3.37 -9.65 -8.14
CA LEU A 53 3.46 -8.19 -8.09
C LEU A 53 4.78 -7.71 -8.72
N LEU A 54 4.69 -7.05 -9.87
CA LEU A 54 5.81 -6.38 -10.52
C LEU A 54 5.90 -4.93 -10.05
N LEU A 55 7.08 -4.57 -9.54
CA LEU A 55 7.36 -3.28 -8.94
C LEU A 55 8.55 -2.62 -9.64
N GLY A 56 8.34 -1.41 -10.16
CA GLY A 56 9.43 -0.52 -10.56
C GLY A 56 9.77 0.40 -9.40
N ILE A 57 10.93 0.21 -8.76
CA ILE A 57 11.33 0.98 -7.59
C ILE A 57 12.27 2.12 -7.97
N ASP A 58 11.96 3.33 -7.52
CA ASP A 58 12.93 4.42 -7.47
C ASP A 58 13.73 4.31 -6.17
N PHE A 59 14.55 3.27 -6.12
CA PHE A 59 15.50 2.97 -5.06
C PHE A 59 16.91 3.07 -5.64
N GLY A 60 17.88 3.49 -4.82
CA GLY A 60 19.28 3.19 -5.13
C GLY A 60 20.22 4.36 -5.43
N HIS A 61 21.49 3.94 -5.51
CA HIS A 61 22.72 4.72 -5.39
C HIS A 61 23.03 5.62 -6.61
N LYS A 62 24.09 6.45 -6.51
CA LYS A 62 24.62 7.27 -7.62
C LYS A 62 24.82 6.40 -8.88
N GLY A 63 24.24 6.83 -10.00
CA GLY A 63 24.33 6.15 -11.30
C GLY A 63 23.60 6.94 -12.38
N TYR A 64 23.70 6.51 -13.64
CA TYR A 64 23.10 7.21 -14.79
C TYR A 64 21.57 7.37 -14.66
N TRP A 65 20.90 6.43 -13.98
CA TRP A 65 19.46 6.46 -13.73
C TRP A 65 19.05 6.69 -12.27
N GLY A 66 20.02 6.82 -11.35
CA GLY A 66 19.76 6.90 -9.92
C GLY A 66 19.19 8.24 -9.48
N SER A 67 18.26 8.23 -8.54
CA SER A 67 17.57 9.41 -7.98
C SER A 67 18.37 10.15 -6.89
N GLY A 68 19.70 10.19 -7.01
CA GLY A 68 20.55 11.01 -6.14
C GLY A 68 21.13 10.30 -4.91
N GLY A 69 21.16 8.96 -4.90
CA GLY A 69 21.81 8.22 -3.81
C GLY A 69 20.93 8.05 -2.58
N LYS A 70 19.66 7.70 -2.79
CA LYS A 70 18.71 7.38 -1.72
C LYS A 70 19.23 6.16 -0.96
N LYS A 71 19.50 6.31 0.35
CA LYS A 71 20.04 5.25 1.22
C LYS A 71 19.04 4.73 2.25
N SER A 72 17.89 5.39 2.38
CA SER A 72 16.81 5.00 3.29
C SER A 72 15.54 4.69 2.51
N LEU A 73 14.76 3.77 3.06
CA LEU A 73 13.43 3.44 2.55
C LEU A 73 12.52 4.65 2.52
N GLU A 74 12.65 5.59 3.45
CA GLU A 74 11.86 6.82 3.53
C GLU A 74 11.83 7.63 2.23
N ASN A 75 12.85 7.47 1.38
CA ASN A 75 12.94 8.17 0.09
C ASN A 75 12.58 7.27 -1.11
N CYS A 76 12.34 5.97 -0.89
CA CYS A 76 12.02 5.01 -1.94
C CYS A 76 10.56 5.15 -2.38
N HIS A 77 10.29 5.05 -3.68
CA HIS A 77 8.93 5.03 -4.21
C HIS A 77 8.76 3.91 -5.22
N THR A 78 7.56 3.36 -5.33
CA THR A 78 7.22 2.39 -6.38
C THR A 78 6.47 3.11 -7.52
N ASP A 79 7.20 3.38 -8.60
CA ASP A 79 6.70 4.18 -9.73
C ASP A 79 5.87 3.37 -10.73
N ALA A 80 6.03 2.06 -10.70
CA ALA A 80 5.21 1.10 -11.43
C ALA A 80 4.75 0.01 -10.46
N VAL A 81 3.43 -0.25 -10.43
CA VAL A 81 2.83 -1.31 -9.65
C VAL A 81 1.88 -2.07 -10.57
N LEU A 82 2.19 -3.33 -10.85
CA LEU A 82 1.47 -4.16 -11.82
C LEU A 82 1.30 -5.57 -11.25
N VAL A 83 0.09 -6.07 -11.20
CA VAL A 83 -0.19 -7.47 -10.84
C VAL A 83 -0.24 -8.31 -12.11
N ILE A 84 0.42 -9.46 -12.11
CA ILE A 84 0.28 -10.52 -13.11
C ILE A 84 -0.44 -11.68 -12.43
N ALA A 85 -1.70 -11.91 -12.79
CA ALA A 85 -2.46 -13.07 -12.35
C ALA A 85 -2.28 -14.19 -13.37
N VAL A 86 -1.69 -15.32 -12.99
CA VAL A 86 -1.48 -16.47 -13.88
C VAL A 86 -2.47 -17.56 -13.49
N ASN A 87 -3.50 -17.75 -14.31
CA ASN A 87 -4.48 -18.83 -14.12
C ASN A 87 -3.95 -20.10 -14.79
N THR A 88 -3.56 -21.08 -13.97
CA THR A 88 -2.92 -22.30 -14.45
C THR A 88 -3.92 -23.35 -14.95
N ASP A 89 -5.18 -23.26 -14.52
CA ASP A 89 -6.27 -24.13 -14.97
C ASP A 89 -6.73 -23.73 -16.38
N GLU A 90 -6.89 -22.42 -16.62
CA GLU A 90 -7.34 -21.86 -17.91
C GLU A 90 -6.20 -21.52 -18.87
N LYS A 91 -4.95 -21.53 -18.39
CA LYS A 91 -3.75 -21.12 -19.13
C LYS A 91 -3.86 -19.69 -19.68
N THR A 92 -4.37 -18.79 -18.85
CA THR A 92 -4.53 -17.36 -19.12
C THR A 92 -3.68 -16.54 -18.13
N ALA A 93 -3.34 -15.31 -18.53
CA ALA A 93 -2.65 -14.38 -17.64
C ALA A 93 -3.25 -12.99 -17.79
N ASP A 94 -3.36 -12.27 -16.68
CA ASP A 94 -3.95 -10.95 -16.69
C ASP A 94 -3.01 -9.94 -16.07
N MET A 95 -2.73 -8.87 -16.81
CA MET A 95 -1.92 -7.76 -16.36
C MET A 95 -2.80 -6.65 -15.80
N ILE A 96 -2.73 -6.37 -14.50
CA ILE A 96 -3.58 -5.38 -13.82
C ILE A 96 -2.71 -4.25 -13.28
N SER A 97 -2.71 -3.09 -13.94
CA SER A 97 -1.97 -1.92 -13.46
C SER A 97 -2.69 -1.28 -12.27
N LEU A 98 -1.93 -1.04 -11.20
CA LEU A 98 -2.37 -0.26 -10.04
C LEU A 98 -1.72 1.13 -10.13
N PRO A 99 -2.51 2.21 -10.33
CA PRO A 99 -1.93 3.54 -10.41
C PRO A 99 -1.19 3.91 -9.12
N ARG A 100 0.06 4.33 -9.24
CA ARG A 100 0.96 4.61 -8.10
C ARG A 100 0.39 5.66 -7.11
N ASP A 101 -0.35 6.65 -7.62
CA ASP A 101 -0.94 7.73 -6.83
C ASP A 101 -2.30 7.35 -6.21
N THR A 102 -2.67 6.06 -6.21
CA THR A 102 -3.91 5.56 -5.60
C THR A 102 -3.91 5.82 -4.09
N LEU A 103 -4.97 6.46 -3.58
CA LEU A 103 -5.17 6.58 -2.14
C LEU A 103 -5.46 5.20 -1.57
N THR A 104 -4.65 4.77 -0.61
CA THR A 104 -4.75 3.44 -0.01
C THR A 104 -4.51 3.49 1.50
N TYR A 105 -4.94 2.42 2.16
CA TYR A 105 -4.48 2.06 3.50
C TYR A 105 -3.44 0.94 3.37
N VAL A 106 -2.52 0.87 4.32
CA VAL A 106 -1.56 -0.22 4.45
C VAL A 106 -2.04 -1.08 5.63
N PRO A 107 -2.37 -2.36 5.43
CA PRO A 107 -2.83 -3.23 6.51
C PRO A 107 -1.88 -3.21 7.71
N GLY A 108 -2.46 -3.08 8.90
CA GLY A 108 -1.72 -3.02 10.17
C GLY A 108 -0.94 -1.73 10.43
N VAL A 109 -0.97 -0.74 9.53
CA VAL A 109 -0.27 0.55 9.70
C VAL A 109 -1.29 1.68 9.71
N LYS A 110 -1.27 2.49 10.77
CA LYS A 110 -2.21 3.61 10.89
C LYS A 110 -1.81 4.75 9.98
N GLY A 111 -2.71 5.19 9.10
CA GLY A 111 -2.51 6.40 8.29
C GLY A 111 -3.19 6.31 6.94
N ILE A 112 -3.04 7.37 6.14
CA ILE A 112 -3.45 7.37 4.73
C ILE A 112 -2.21 7.48 3.88
N TYR A 113 -2.12 6.70 2.82
CA TYR A 113 -0.94 6.65 1.98
C TYR A 113 -1.31 6.73 0.51
N LYS A 114 -0.33 7.10 -0.31
CA LYS A 114 -0.34 6.72 -1.73
C LYS A 114 0.19 5.31 -1.85
N LEU A 115 -0.30 4.55 -2.82
CA LEU A 115 0.19 3.19 -3.09
C LEU A 115 1.71 3.19 -3.34
N ASN A 116 2.24 4.20 -4.03
CA ASN A 116 3.68 4.30 -4.31
C ASN A 116 4.54 4.41 -3.05
N ALA A 117 3.96 4.95 -1.97
CA ALA A 117 4.60 5.20 -0.69
C ALA A 117 4.31 4.11 0.36
N ALA A 118 3.51 3.09 0.03
CA ALA A 118 3.25 1.96 0.93
C ALA A 118 4.56 1.23 1.30
N ILE A 119 5.54 1.21 0.39
CA ILE A 119 6.88 0.65 0.64
C ILE A 119 7.63 1.35 1.78
N ASN A 120 7.31 2.62 2.07
CA ASN A 120 7.95 3.37 3.15
C ASN A 120 7.44 2.95 4.53
N CYS A 121 6.35 2.18 4.61
CA CYS A 121 5.76 1.73 5.87
C CYS A 121 6.48 0.52 6.49
N GLY A 122 7.63 0.14 5.93
CA GLY A 122 8.46 -0.95 6.44
C GLY A 122 9.83 -0.47 6.94
N ASP A 123 10.40 -1.23 7.88
CA ASP A 123 11.67 -0.90 8.54
C ASP A 123 12.90 -1.35 7.72
N SER A 124 12.70 -2.22 6.74
CA SER A 124 13.73 -2.76 5.83
C SER A 124 13.17 -2.92 4.42
N MET A 125 14.03 -3.07 3.40
CA MET A 125 13.55 -3.20 2.01
C MET A 125 12.60 -4.39 1.85
N GLU A 126 12.93 -5.51 2.48
CA GLU A 126 12.08 -6.69 2.50
C GLU A 126 10.73 -6.41 3.16
N ASP A 127 10.72 -5.77 4.33
CA ASP A 127 9.49 -5.39 5.02
C ASP A 127 8.66 -4.38 4.20
N GLY A 128 9.30 -3.36 3.60
CA GLY A 128 8.63 -2.42 2.70
C GLY A 128 7.99 -3.09 1.49
N LEU A 129 8.65 -4.09 0.90
CA LEU A 129 8.11 -4.90 -0.19
C LEU A 129 6.92 -5.74 0.28
N CYS A 130 6.93 -6.22 1.53
CA CYS A 130 5.77 -6.85 2.15
C CYS A 130 4.62 -5.84 2.31
N ARG A 131 4.87 -4.63 2.84
CA ARG A 131 3.85 -3.59 3.04
C ARG A 131 3.14 -3.17 1.76
N ILE A 132 3.87 -2.97 0.67
CA ILE A 132 3.22 -2.66 -0.62
C ILE A 132 2.46 -3.86 -1.19
N SER A 133 2.94 -5.08 -0.96
CA SER A 133 2.24 -6.30 -1.38
C SER A 133 0.92 -6.46 -0.62
N GLU A 134 0.91 -6.17 0.68
CA GLU A 134 -0.30 -6.12 1.52
C GLU A 134 -1.25 -5.00 1.07
N ALA A 135 -0.74 -3.81 0.78
CA ALA A 135 -1.55 -2.70 0.27
C ALA A 135 -2.18 -3.03 -1.10
N ALA A 136 -1.42 -3.67 -2.01
CA ALA A 136 -1.92 -4.16 -3.28
C ALA A 136 -2.97 -5.26 -3.08
N SER A 137 -2.72 -6.22 -2.18
CA SER A 137 -3.68 -7.28 -1.81
C SER A 137 -4.99 -6.70 -1.28
N TRP A 138 -4.91 -5.74 -0.37
CA TRP A 138 -6.06 -5.03 0.17
C TRP A 138 -6.84 -4.30 -0.93
N LEU A 139 -6.15 -3.55 -1.81
CA LEU A 139 -6.76 -2.94 -2.99
C LEU A 139 -7.41 -3.97 -3.90
N MET A 140 -6.87 -5.18 -4.01
CA MET A 140 -7.43 -6.28 -4.81
C MET A 140 -8.53 -7.07 -4.07
N GLY A 141 -8.96 -6.64 -2.88
CA GLY A 141 -10.05 -7.27 -2.14
C GLY A 141 -9.63 -8.45 -1.26
N GLY A 142 -8.37 -8.44 -0.81
CA GLY A 142 -7.80 -9.51 0.02
C GLY A 142 -7.19 -10.64 -0.81
N ILE A 143 -7.00 -10.46 -2.12
CA ILE A 143 -6.34 -11.45 -2.98
C ILE A 143 -4.84 -11.46 -2.66
N GLN A 144 -4.29 -12.62 -2.33
CA GLN A 144 -2.89 -12.75 -1.95
C GLN A 144 -1.96 -12.43 -3.12
N MET A 145 -0.89 -11.67 -2.87
CA MET A 145 0.25 -11.55 -3.77
C MET A 145 1.25 -12.66 -3.39
N ASP A 146 1.36 -13.71 -4.21
CA ASP A 146 2.20 -14.87 -3.91
C ASP A 146 3.68 -14.51 -4.06
N TYR A 147 4.00 -13.81 -5.14
CA TYR A 147 5.36 -13.39 -5.43
C TYR A 147 5.44 -11.90 -5.74
N TYR A 148 6.62 -11.32 -5.57
CA TYR A 148 6.94 -10.01 -6.11
C TYR A 148 8.27 -10.05 -6.88
N PHE A 149 8.39 -9.17 -7.88
CA PHE A 149 9.65 -8.80 -8.51
C PHE A 149 9.77 -7.29 -8.47
N ALA A 150 10.72 -6.78 -7.70
CA ALA A 150 11.03 -5.36 -7.61
C ALA A 150 12.36 -5.06 -8.28
N VAL A 151 12.34 -4.09 -9.20
CA VAL A 151 13.46 -3.75 -10.07
C VAL A 151 13.70 -2.25 -10.01
N ASP A 152 14.93 -1.83 -9.72
CA ASP A 152 15.34 -0.44 -9.82
C ASP A 152 15.68 -0.02 -11.26
N MET A 153 15.84 1.27 -11.50
CA MET A 153 16.03 1.78 -12.87
C MET A 153 17.37 1.37 -13.50
N ASN A 154 18.43 1.18 -12.71
CA ASN A 154 19.73 0.74 -13.24
C ASN A 154 19.68 -0.75 -13.59
N THR A 155 19.06 -1.54 -12.72
CA THR A 155 18.77 -2.96 -12.89
C THR A 155 17.89 -3.17 -14.11
N MET A 156 16.84 -2.36 -14.30
CA MET A 156 15.99 -2.42 -15.49
C MET A 156 16.78 -2.23 -16.78
N ALA A 157 17.69 -1.25 -16.81
CA ALA A 157 18.55 -1.04 -17.97
C ALA A 157 19.46 -2.25 -18.21
N ALA A 158 20.13 -2.76 -17.18
CA ALA A 158 21.01 -3.91 -17.30
C ALA A 158 20.26 -5.20 -17.70
N LEU A 159 19.03 -5.40 -17.22
CA LEU A 159 18.17 -6.50 -17.66
C LEU A 159 17.75 -6.34 -19.13
N GLY A 160 17.45 -5.11 -19.57
CA GLY A 160 17.18 -4.81 -20.97
C GLY A 160 18.36 -5.10 -21.89
N ASP A 161 19.58 -4.81 -21.45
CA ASP A 161 20.80 -5.18 -22.19
C ASP A 161 21.04 -6.70 -22.17
N ALA A 162 20.76 -7.38 -21.05
CA ALA A 162 20.85 -8.84 -20.97
C ALA A 162 19.85 -9.54 -21.91
N LEU A 163 18.69 -8.93 -22.16
CA LEU A 163 17.69 -9.33 -23.17
C LEU A 163 18.13 -9.05 -24.62
N ASP A 164 19.32 -8.46 -24.84
CA ASP A 164 19.78 -7.96 -26.13
C ASP A 164 18.78 -6.95 -26.74
N GLY A 165 18.21 -6.08 -25.89
CA GLY A 165 17.22 -5.07 -26.25
C GLY A 165 15.87 -5.64 -26.68
N VAL A 166 15.00 -4.82 -27.28
CA VAL A 166 13.73 -5.25 -27.87
C VAL A 166 13.37 -4.39 -29.08
N ASP A 167 12.93 -5.02 -30.16
CA ASP A 167 12.37 -4.29 -31.31
C ASP A 167 10.94 -3.87 -30.98
N PHE A 168 10.67 -2.57 -31.08
CA PHE A 168 9.43 -1.99 -30.59
C PHE A 168 8.97 -0.83 -31.47
N GLU A 169 7.70 -0.87 -31.88
CA GLU A 169 7.05 0.19 -32.66
C GLU A 169 6.63 1.33 -31.72
N LEU A 170 7.38 2.44 -31.75
CA LEU A 170 7.03 3.63 -31.00
C LEU A 170 5.87 4.35 -31.67
N GLU A 171 4.73 4.45 -30.97
CA GLU A 171 3.55 5.19 -31.44
C GLU A 171 3.73 6.72 -31.40
N MET A 172 4.83 7.19 -30.81
CA MET A 172 5.07 8.61 -30.50
C MET A 172 6.55 8.98 -30.55
N SER A 173 6.82 10.25 -30.79
CA SER A 173 8.15 10.84 -30.60
C SER A 173 8.25 11.42 -29.19
N TYR A 174 9.39 11.27 -28.53
CA TYR A 174 9.65 11.84 -27.20
C TYR A 174 11.15 11.99 -26.95
N THR A 175 11.51 12.83 -25.97
CA THR A 175 12.88 12.89 -25.45
C THR A 175 12.92 12.11 -24.15
N GLY A 176 13.75 11.06 -24.10
CA GLY A 176 13.97 10.26 -22.91
C GLY A 176 14.58 11.06 -21.75
N HIS A 177 14.53 10.49 -20.56
CA HIS A 177 15.21 11.04 -19.39
C HIS A 177 16.74 11.01 -19.55
N SER A 178 17.25 10.09 -20.38
CA SER A 178 18.64 10.08 -20.86
C SER A 178 19.04 11.29 -21.71
N GLY A 179 18.07 12.05 -22.22
CA GLY A 179 18.25 13.07 -23.26
C GLY A 179 18.21 12.52 -24.70
N LYS A 180 18.18 11.19 -24.90
CA LYS A 180 18.03 10.56 -26.21
C LYS A 180 16.66 10.90 -26.81
N LYS A 181 16.65 11.26 -28.10
CA LYS A 181 15.42 11.59 -28.83
C LYS A 181 14.95 10.38 -29.60
N TYR A 182 13.72 9.97 -29.35
CA TYR A 182 13.05 8.88 -30.04
C TYR A 182 12.01 9.45 -30.99
N ARG A 183 11.89 8.86 -32.17
CA ARG A 183 10.87 9.23 -33.16
C ARG A 183 9.80 8.15 -33.19
N LYS A 184 8.60 8.51 -33.64
CA LYS A 184 7.59 7.54 -34.02
C LYS A 184 8.15 6.58 -35.08
N GLY A 185 7.91 5.28 -34.93
CA GLY A 185 8.37 4.23 -35.84
C GLY A 185 9.03 3.06 -35.12
N LEU A 186 9.50 2.08 -35.90
CA LEU A 186 10.23 0.93 -35.38
C LEU A 186 11.59 1.34 -34.84
N HIS A 187 11.87 0.94 -33.59
CA HIS A 187 13.14 1.15 -32.93
C HIS A 187 13.62 -0.13 -32.25
N HIS A 188 14.92 -0.36 -32.27
CA HIS A 188 15.56 -1.31 -31.36
C HIS A 188 15.87 -0.57 -30.04
N LEU A 189 15.17 -0.93 -28.98
CA LEU A 189 15.35 -0.36 -27.65
C LEU A 189 16.34 -1.20 -26.85
N ASP A 190 17.53 -0.66 -26.63
CA ASP A 190 18.50 -1.14 -25.65
C ASP A 190 17.97 -0.94 -24.21
N GLY A 191 18.72 -1.37 -23.19
CA GLY A 191 18.34 -1.19 -21.79
C GLY A 191 18.01 0.26 -21.42
N VAL A 192 18.79 1.20 -21.96
CA VAL A 192 18.55 2.64 -21.81
C VAL A 192 17.23 3.05 -22.44
N GLY A 193 16.95 2.58 -23.67
CA GLY A 193 15.71 2.86 -24.40
C GLY A 193 14.47 2.27 -23.75
N ILE A 194 14.58 1.06 -23.22
CA ILE A 194 13.53 0.40 -22.43
C ILE A 194 13.19 1.27 -21.20
N THR A 195 14.20 1.65 -20.40
CA THR A 195 14.00 2.48 -19.21
C THR A 195 13.44 3.86 -19.56
N ASP A 196 13.92 4.50 -20.63
CA ASP A 196 13.38 5.77 -21.13
C ASP A 196 11.90 5.68 -21.49
N TYR A 197 11.51 4.61 -22.19
CA TYR A 197 10.13 4.41 -22.62
C TYR A 197 9.19 4.18 -21.43
N MET A 198 9.58 3.30 -20.48
CA MET A 198 8.80 3.02 -19.28
C MET A 198 8.61 4.25 -18.39
N ARG A 199 9.54 5.19 -18.41
CA ARG A 199 9.49 6.45 -17.64
C ARG A 199 8.78 7.59 -18.37
N SER A 200 8.50 7.45 -19.66
CA SER A 200 7.90 8.54 -20.44
C SER A 200 6.51 8.89 -19.92
N ARG A 201 6.35 10.14 -19.46
CA ARG A 201 5.13 10.72 -18.88
C ARG A 201 4.74 12.01 -19.60
N THR A 202 5.15 13.17 -19.07
CA THR A 202 4.79 14.50 -19.62
C THR A 202 5.57 14.85 -20.88
N ASN A 203 6.72 14.20 -21.08
CA ASN A 203 7.56 14.30 -22.27
C ASN A 203 7.01 13.50 -23.47
N ALA A 204 5.92 12.75 -23.29
CA ALA A 204 5.23 12.03 -24.35
C ALA A 204 4.34 12.97 -25.19
N THR A 205 4.25 12.75 -26.49
CA THR A 205 3.30 13.48 -27.34
C THR A 205 1.89 12.88 -27.37
N VAL A 206 1.71 11.66 -26.84
CA VAL A 206 0.42 10.95 -26.75
C VAL A 206 0.17 10.51 -25.31
N ASN A 207 -1.03 10.76 -24.79
CA ASN A 207 -1.43 10.41 -23.41
C ASN A 207 -0.34 10.78 -22.39
N ALA A 208 -0.01 12.07 -22.32
CA ALA A 208 1.11 12.63 -21.56
C ALA A 208 0.83 12.70 -20.04
N ASN A 209 0.32 11.60 -19.47
CA ASN A 209 -0.09 11.47 -18.08
C ASN A 209 0.27 10.06 -17.54
N ASP A 210 0.01 9.82 -16.26
CA ASP A 210 0.34 8.54 -15.61
C ASP A 210 -0.45 7.35 -16.15
N ILE A 211 -1.70 7.55 -16.58
CA ILE A 211 -2.50 6.50 -17.24
C ILE A 211 -1.83 6.09 -18.56
N GLY A 212 -1.38 7.05 -19.37
CA GLY A 212 -0.63 6.77 -20.58
C GLY A 212 0.70 6.06 -20.30
N ARG A 213 1.39 6.41 -19.21
CA ARG A 213 2.63 5.74 -18.78
C ARG A 213 2.38 4.26 -18.43
N THR A 214 1.35 3.95 -17.64
CA THR A 214 1.01 2.55 -17.31
C THR A 214 0.61 1.74 -18.54
N GLY A 215 -0.08 2.34 -19.51
CA GLY A 215 -0.35 1.71 -20.81
C GLY A 215 0.91 1.37 -21.59
N ARG A 216 1.88 2.30 -21.66
CA ARG A 216 3.19 2.08 -22.29
C ARG A 216 3.98 0.97 -21.61
N GLN A 217 4.00 0.95 -20.27
CA GLN A 217 4.66 -0.12 -19.50
C GLN A 217 4.10 -1.49 -19.87
N ARG A 218 2.77 -1.67 -19.87
CA ARG A 218 2.13 -2.94 -20.28
C ARG A 218 2.43 -3.34 -21.72
N LYS A 219 2.41 -2.40 -22.68
CA LYS A 219 2.78 -2.67 -24.09
C LYS A 219 4.22 -3.16 -24.22
N LEU A 220 5.16 -2.52 -23.52
CA LEU A 220 6.56 -2.92 -23.56
C LEU A 220 6.78 -4.28 -22.87
N MET A 221 6.06 -4.55 -21.77
CA MET A 221 6.10 -5.87 -21.11
C MET A 221 5.62 -7.00 -22.04
N LEU A 222 4.56 -6.77 -22.84
CA LEU A 222 4.12 -7.74 -23.85
C LEU A 222 5.19 -7.98 -24.92
N ALA A 223 5.85 -6.93 -25.41
CA ALA A 223 6.92 -7.07 -26.39
C ALA A 223 8.14 -7.83 -25.82
N ILE A 224 8.53 -7.55 -24.58
CA ILE A 224 9.59 -8.30 -23.87
C ILE A 224 9.19 -9.78 -23.72
N PHE A 225 7.94 -10.04 -23.33
CA PHE A 225 7.43 -11.40 -23.21
C PHE A 225 7.45 -12.16 -24.55
N GLN A 226 7.02 -11.54 -25.65
CA GLN A 226 7.11 -12.13 -26.99
C GLN A 226 8.56 -12.44 -27.40
N LYS A 227 9.49 -11.53 -27.11
CA LYS A 227 10.92 -11.75 -27.37
C LYS A 227 11.46 -12.96 -26.59
N LEU A 228 11.17 -13.04 -25.29
CA LEU A 228 11.57 -14.17 -24.45
C LEU A 228 10.95 -15.49 -24.93
N LYS A 229 9.70 -15.45 -25.38
CA LYS A 229 9.00 -16.64 -25.90
C LYS A 229 9.66 -17.19 -27.17
N THR A 230 10.14 -16.29 -28.04
CA THR A 230 10.81 -16.64 -29.30
C THR A 230 12.29 -16.96 -29.14
N ASN A 231 12.90 -16.55 -28.03
CA ASN A 231 14.32 -16.76 -27.71
C ASN A 231 14.46 -17.28 -26.26
N PRO A 232 14.05 -18.52 -25.96
CA PRO A 232 13.97 -19.04 -24.59
C PRO A 232 15.31 -19.01 -23.83
N GLU A 233 16.44 -19.08 -24.54
CA GLU A 233 17.78 -18.97 -23.97
C GLU A 233 18.05 -17.63 -23.28
N LEU A 234 17.37 -16.56 -23.72
CA LEU A 234 17.45 -15.23 -23.09
C LEU A 234 16.86 -15.24 -21.68
N VAL A 235 15.87 -16.10 -21.40
CA VAL A 235 15.30 -16.22 -20.05
C VAL A 235 16.41 -16.56 -19.04
N ILE A 236 17.25 -17.54 -19.36
CA ILE A 236 18.35 -17.96 -18.48
C ILE A 236 19.37 -16.83 -18.31
N LYS A 237 19.70 -16.12 -19.40
CA LYS A 237 20.65 -15.00 -19.38
C LYS A 237 20.13 -13.86 -18.50
N THR A 238 18.87 -13.48 -18.65
CA THR A 238 18.23 -12.40 -17.88
C THR A 238 18.07 -12.78 -16.40
N VAL A 239 17.71 -14.02 -16.09
CA VAL A 239 17.62 -14.49 -14.68
C VAL A 239 18.99 -14.46 -14.01
N LYS A 240 20.05 -14.93 -14.69
CA LYS A 240 21.42 -14.86 -14.15
C LYS A 240 21.85 -13.42 -13.91
N ALA A 241 21.60 -12.53 -14.88
CA ALA A 241 21.90 -11.11 -14.73
C ALA A 241 21.16 -10.51 -13.53
N ALA A 242 19.87 -10.83 -13.34
CA ALA A 242 19.09 -10.37 -12.20
C ALA A 242 19.67 -10.85 -10.86
N GLN A 243 20.12 -12.11 -10.78
CA GLN A 243 20.71 -12.68 -9.56
C GLN A 243 22.07 -12.06 -9.19
N GLU A 244 22.82 -11.58 -10.17
CA GLU A 244 24.09 -10.88 -9.95
C GLU A 244 23.87 -9.45 -9.41
N MET A 245 22.68 -8.87 -9.64
CA MET A 245 22.30 -7.52 -9.21
C MET A 245 21.75 -7.53 -7.78
N LYS A 246 22.65 -7.65 -6.80
CA LYS A 246 22.27 -7.65 -5.37
C LYS A 246 21.62 -6.34 -4.89
N ASP A 247 21.99 -5.22 -5.52
CA ASP A 247 21.47 -3.90 -5.21
C ASP A 247 20.57 -3.43 -6.35
N GLY A 248 19.26 -3.70 -6.25
CA GLY A 248 18.27 -3.22 -7.22
C GLY A 248 17.35 -4.28 -7.83
N PHE A 249 17.60 -5.57 -7.57
CA PHE A 249 16.65 -6.65 -7.85
C PHE A 249 16.25 -7.37 -6.56
N PHE A 250 14.95 -7.38 -6.26
CA PHE A 250 14.40 -8.04 -5.07
C PHE A 250 13.22 -8.92 -5.44
N THR A 251 13.18 -10.13 -4.87
CA THR A 251 12.07 -11.07 -5.07
C THR A 251 12.01 -12.05 -3.90
N ASN A 252 10.82 -12.56 -3.61
CA ASN A 252 10.60 -13.64 -2.64
C ASN A 252 10.54 -15.04 -3.31
N ILE A 253 10.47 -15.15 -4.64
CA ILE A 253 10.42 -16.46 -5.32
C ILE A 253 11.70 -17.29 -5.13
N ILE A 254 12.80 -16.65 -4.77
CA ILE A 254 14.07 -17.32 -4.44
C ILE A 254 13.97 -18.24 -3.22
N ASN A 255 12.93 -18.05 -2.39
CA ASN A 255 12.66 -18.90 -1.24
C ASN A 255 11.88 -20.18 -1.63
N GLU A 256 11.38 -20.26 -2.86
CA GLU A 256 10.66 -21.42 -3.36
C GLU A 256 11.59 -22.47 -3.97
N PRO A 257 11.16 -23.75 -4.01
CA PRO A 257 11.83 -24.76 -4.80
C PRO A 257 11.92 -24.33 -6.26
N VAL A 258 13.06 -24.59 -6.90
CA VAL A 258 13.31 -24.23 -8.32
C VAL A 258 12.23 -24.79 -9.27
N THR A 259 11.55 -25.88 -8.88
CA THR A 259 10.41 -26.45 -9.60
C THR A 259 9.26 -25.47 -9.79
N GLU A 260 9.06 -24.54 -8.87
CA GLU A 260 7.99 -23.54 -8.96
C GLU A 260 8.30 -22.50 -10.05
N THR A 261 9.53 -21.97 -10.06
CA THR A 261 9.99 -21.09 -11.14
C THR A 261 9.87 -21.77 -12.51
N PHE A 262 10.25 -23.06 -12.60
CA PHE A 262 10.07 -23.83 -13.83
C PHE A 262 8.59 -24.04 -14.19
N ARG A 263 7.72 -24.28 -13.21
CA ARG A 263 6.27 -24.41 -13.43
C ARG A 263 5.72 -23.13 -14.07
N LEU A 264 5.96 -21.98 -13.46
CA LEU A 264 5.50 -20.68 -13.95
C LEU A 264 6.06 -20.37 -15.33
N LEU A 265 7.36 -20.59 -15.54
CA LEU A 265 7.99 -20.42 -16.85
C LEU A 265 7.37 -21.34 -17.91
N SER A 266 7.13 -22.61 -17.59
CA SER A 266 6.55 -23.56 -18.55
C SER A 266 5.15 -23.17 -19.00
N ILE A 267 4.34 -22.64 -18.07
CA ILE A 267 3.01 -22.11 -18.36
C ILE A 267 3.15 -20.88 -19.26
N ALA A 268 3.95 -19.90 -18.85
CA ALA A 268 4.18 -18.67 -19.62
C ALA A 268 4.63 -18.96 -21.07
N MET A 269 5.57 -19.90 -21.27
CA MET A 269 6.06 -20.27 -22.60
C MET A 269 5.00 -20.99 -23.46
N GLY A 270 4.04 -21.69 -22.83
CA GLY A 270 2.93 -22.37 -23.50
C GLY A 270 1.75 -21.46 -23.87
N MET A 271 1.69 -20.24 -23.34
CA MET A 271 0.53 -19.35 -23.49
C MET A 271 0.53 -18.58 -24.81
N SER A 272 -0.65 -18.39 -25.40
CA SER A 272 -0.81 -17.50 -26.56
C SER A 272 -0.94 -16.04 -26.10
N GLU A 273 -0.56 -15.08 -26.95
CA GLU A 273 -0.73 -13.65 -26.63
C GLU A 273 -2.21 -13.27 -26.45
N HIS A 274 -3.11 -13.89 -27.21
CA HIS A 274 -4.56 -13.69 -27.08
C HIS A 274 -5.12 -14.17 -25.73
N SER A 275 -4.33 -14.92 -24.97
CA SER A 275 -4.65 -15.38 -23.62
C SER A 275 -4.15 -14.41 -22.54
N ILE A 276 -3.66 -13.22 -22.93
CA ILE A 276 -3.15 -12.20 -22.00
C ILE A 276 -4.10 -11.01 -21.92
N GLY A 277 -4.85 -10.90 -20.82
CA GLY A 277 -5.70 -9.75 -20.54
C GLY A 277 -4.91 -8.54 -20.02
N SER A 278 -5.50 -7.36 -20.16
CA SER A 278 -4.81 -6.10 -19.85
C SER A 278 -5.75 -5.07 -19.25
N TYR A 279 -5.60 -4.84 -17.95
CA TYR A 279 -6.51 -4.07 -17.12
C TYR A 279 -5.77 -2.94 -16.39
N VAL A 280 -6.55 -1.95 -15.94
CA VAL A 280 -6.12 -0.89 -15.03
C VAL A 280 -7.19 -0.75 -13.97
N LEU A 281 -6.80 -0.73 -12.70
CA LEU A 281 -7.69 -0.28 -11.63
C LEU A 281 -7.75 1.25 -11.68
N SER A 282 -8.70 1.76 -12.46
CA SER A 282 -8.85 3.18 -12.75
C SER A 282 -9.50 3.94 -11.60
N GLY A 283 -9.46 5.27 -11.69
CA GLY A 283 -10.02 6.15 -10.68
C GLY A 283 -10.00 7.60 -11.11
N LYS A 284 -10.64 8.46 -10.31
CA LYS A 284 -10.66 9.90 -10.54
C LYS A 284 -9.39 10.54 -9.98
N TYR A 285 -8.65 11.25 -10.82
CA TYR A 285 -7.47 11.99 -10.39
C TYR A 285 -7.87 13.37 -9.84
N ARG A 286 -7.62 13.63 -8.54
CA ARG A 286 -7.98 14.89 -7.88
C ARG A 286 -6.95 15.32 -6.84
N THR A 287 -6.95 16.60 -6.51
CA THR A 287 -6.12 17.18 -5.46
C THR A 287 -6.82 17.13 -4.10
N ALA A 288 -6.12 16.65 -3.07
CA ALA A 288 -6.57 16.60 -1.68
C ALA A 288 -5.38 16.77 -0.72
N LEU A 289 -5.63 16.79 0.58
CA LEU A 289 -4.62 16.72 1.64
C LEU A 289 -3.55 17.82 1.49
N ASN A 290 -4.01 19.06 1.35
CA ASN A 290 -3.15 20.24 1.16
C ASN A 290 -2.28 20.20 -0.12
N GLY A 291 -2.90 19.90 -1.26
CA GLY A 291 -2.29 20.13 -2.59
C GLY A 291 -1.68 18.88 -3.24
N TRP A 292 -1.78 17.72 -2.61
CA TRP A 292 -1.31 16.46 -3.18
C TRP A 292 -2.33 15.88 -4.16
N ASN A 293 -1.84 15.31 -5.26
CA ASN A 293 -2.69 14.64 -6.22
C ASN A 293 -2.82 13.15 -5.90
N PHE A 294 -4.03 12.64 -6.07
CA PHE A 294 -4.43 11.27 -5.79
C PHE A 294 -5.31 10.71 -6.89
N THR A 295 -5.18 9.41 -7.11
CA THR A 295 -6.18 8.60 -7.80
C THR A 295 -7.15 8.03 -6.77
N PHE A 296 -8.41 8.43 -6.84
CA PHE A 296 -9.49 7.86 -6.04
C PHE A 296 -10.14 6.72 -6.82
N THR A 297 -9.94 5.48 -6.35
CA THR A 297 -10.35 4.25 -7.05
C THR A 297 -11.83 4.27 -7.44
N ASP A 298 -12.11 3.94 -8.70
CA ASP A 298 -13.45 3.67 -9.18
C ASP A 298 -13.86 2.26 -8.73
N GLN A 299 -14.79 2.17 -7.78
CA GLN A 299 -15.19 0.89 -7.20
C GLN A 299 -15.90 -0.02 -8.20
N GLN A 300 -16.66 0.53 -9.15
CA GLN A 300 -17.34 -0.28 -10.16
C GLN A 300 -16.30 -0.90 -11.11
N ASN A 301 -15.37 -0.09 -11.61
CA ASN A 301 -14.28 -0.60 -12.44
C ASN A 301 -13.44 -1.65 -11.70
N ARG A 302 -13.10 -1.40 -10.43
CA ARG A 302 -12.37 -2.35 -9.58
C ARG A 302 -13.10 -3.69 -9.46
N GLN A 303 -14.38 -3.67 -9.11
CA GLN A 303 -15.18 -4.88 -8.94
C GLN A 303 -15.30 -5.65 -10.25
N THR A 304 -15.51 -4.95 -11.38
CA THR A 304 -15.56 -5.57 -12.71
C THR A 304 -14.24 -6.25 -13.07
N VAL A 305 -13.10 -5.57 -12.91
CA VAL A 305 -11.78 -6.17 -13.22
C VAL A 305 -11.52 -7.39 -12.36
N ILE A 306 -11.79 -7.32 -11.04
CA ILE A 306 -11.58 -8.46 -10.14
C ILE A 306 -12.51 -9.62 -10.51
N LYS A 307 -13.78 -9.35 -10.83
CA LYS A 307 -14.73 -10.38 -11.26
C LYS A 307 -14.32 -11.05 -12.55
N GLU A 308 -13.85 -10.28 -13.54
CA GLU A 308 -13.41 -10.80 -14.84
C GLU A 308 -12.14 -11.65 -14.72
N VAL A 309 -11.16 -11.23 -13.92
CA VAL A 309 -9.87 -11.94 -13.79
C VAL A 309 -9.96 -13.15 -12.86
N TYR A 310 -10.69 -13.02 -11.75
CA TYR A 310 -10.66 -14.02 -10.67
C TYR A 310 -11.99 -14.77 -10.48
N GLY A 311 -13.06 -14.34 -11.14
CA GLY A 311 -14.40 -14.95 -10.99
C GLY A 311 -15.10 -14.64 -9.65
N VAL A 312 -14.48 -13.83 -8.78
CA VAL A 312 -14.99 -13.53 -7.43
C VAL A 312 -15.61 -12.14 -7.33
N ASP A 313 -16.60 -12.00 -6.45
CA ASP A 313 -17.19 -10.72 -6.09
C ASP A 313 -16.49 -10.15 -4.86
N VAL A 314 -16.21 -8.85 -4.87
CA VAL A 314 -15.57 -8.15 -3.75
C VAL A 314 -16.43 -6.97 -3.32
N PRO A 315 -16.52 -6.66 -2.02
CA PRO A 315 -17.22 -5.46 -1.56
C PRO A 315 -16.48 -4.19 -2.04
N PRO A 316 -17.20 -3.05 -2.13
CA PRO A 316 -16.56 -1.77 -2.38
C PRO A 316 -15.64 -1.42 -1.20
N LEU A 317 -14.47 -0.88 -1.50
CA LEU A 317 -13.59 -0.32 -0.48
C LEU A 317 -14.23 0.94 0.09
N GLN A 318 -14.59 0.90 1.37
CA GLN A 318 -15.00 2.08 2.11
C GLN A 318 -13.78 2.97 2.40
N TYR A 319 -14.04 4.24 2.73
CA TYR A 319 -13.03 5.15 3.26
C TYR A 319 -11.87 5.52 2.33
N VAL A 320 -11.96 5.25 1.02
CA VAL A 320 -10.98 5.67 0.00
C VAL A 320 -11.52 6.66 -1.02
N GLY A 321 -12.76 7.11 -0.83
CA GLY A 321 -13.42 8.06 -1.73
C GLY A 321 -12.94 9.50 -1.53
N PHE A 322 -13.08 10.31 -2.59
CA PHE A 322 -12.75 11.74 -2.54
C PHE A 322 -13.61 12.51 -1.52
N GLU A 323 -14.93 12.26 -1.50
CA GLU A 323 -15.84 12.92 -0.57
C GLU A 323 -15.52 12.57 0.90
N TYR A 324 -15.17 11.31 1.17
CA TYR A 324 -14.71 10.89 2.49
C TYR A 324 -13.40 11.59 2.89
N THR A 325 -12.45 11.71 1.96
CA THR A 325 -11.20 12.43 2.20
C THR A 325 -11.46 13.91 2.50
N LYS A 326 -12.43 14.53 1.81
CA LYS A 326 -12.84 15.91 2.12
C LYS A 326 -13.48 16.05 3.49
N TRP A 327 -14.38 15.14 3.85
CA TRP A 327 -14.96 15.09 5.19
C TRP A 327 -13.89 14.92 6.28
N LEU A 328 -12.85 14.11 6.04
CA LEU A 328 -11.70 13.99 6.94
C LEU A 328 -10.95 15.32 7.11
N GLU A 329 -10.63 16.01 6.01
CA GLU A 329 -9.97 17.35 6.05
C GLU A 329 -10.80 18.38 6.84
N ASP A 330 -12.11 18.35 6.65
CA ASP A 330 -13.02 19.32 7.23
C ASP A 330 -13.29 19.06 8.73
N ALA A 331 -13.42 17.79 9.13
CA ALA A 331 -13.79 17.45 10.51
C ALA A 331 -13.06 16.21 11.07
N GLY A 332 -12.99 15.13 10.30
CA GLY A 332 -12.61 13.82 10.81
C GLY A 332 -11.19 13.73 11.37
N PHE A 333 -10.19 14.30 10.69
CA PHE A 333 -8.78 14.22 11.12
C PHE A 333 -8.53 14.84 12.48
N ARG A 334 -9.25 15.91 12.83
CA ARG A 334 -9.14 16.51 14.17
C ARG A 334 -9.59 15.55 15.25
N THR A 335 -10.60 14.72 14.98
CA THR A 335 -11.07 13.70 15.93
C THR A 335 -10.10 12.52 15.97
N VAL A 336 -9.60 12.04 14.84
CA VAL A 336 -8.58 10.97 14.78
C VAL A 336 -7.33 11.37 15.57
N HIS A 337 -6.84 12.59 15.38
CA HIS A 337 -5.71 13.13 16.12
C HIS A 337 -5.98 13.11 17.64
N VAL A 338 -7.12 13.64 18.09
CA VAL A 338 -7.46 13.67 19.53
C VAL A 338 -7.59 12.26 20.12
N LEU A 339 -8.21 11.31 19.40
CA LEU A 339 -8.28 9.91 19.83
C LEU A 339 -6.88 9.30 19.99
N SER A 340 -5.97 9.62 19.07
CA SER A 340 -4.59 9.10 19.11
C SER A 340 -3.75 9.71 20.23
N VAL A 341 -3.93 10.99 20.53
CA VAL A 341 -3.34 11.61 21.72
C VAL A 341 -3.93 11.00 23.00
N ALA A 342 -5.23 10.72 23.00
CA ALA A 342 -5.90 10.08 24.12
C ALA A 342 -5.38 8.65 24.34
N ASP A 343 -5.08 7.88 23.29
CA ASP A 343 -4.50 6.55 23.42
C ASP A 343 -3.15 6.55 24.16
N GLN A 344 -2.28 7.53 23.91
CA GLN A 344 -1.03 7.68 24.67
C GLN A 344 -1.29 7.93 26.17
N LEU A 345 -2.33 8.72 26.49
CA LEU A 345 -2.74 8.93 27.87
C LEU A 345 -3.30 7.65 28.49
N ARG A 346 -4.09 6.86 27.75
CA ARG A 346 -4.62 5.56 28.21
C ARG A 346 -3.48 4.59 28.53
N GLU A 347 -2.47 4.48 27.67
CA GLU A 347 -1.28 3.66 27.91
C GLU A 347 -0.54 4.07 29.19
N TYR A 348 -0.37 5.39 29.40
CA TYR A 348 0.24 5.91 30.63
C TYR A 348 -0.59 5.54 31.87
N ILE A 349 -1.91 5.77 31.84
CA ILE A 349 -2.82 5.50 32.96
C ILE A 349 -2.82 4.01 33.32
N ALA A 350 -2.80 3.12 32.32
CA ALA A 350 -2.69 1.67 32.53
C ALA A 350 -1.42 1.29 33.33
N GLY A 351 -0.32 2.01 33.12
CA GLY A 351 0.91 1.85 33.89
C GLY A 351 0.88 2.51 35.28
N TYR A 352 0.13 3.60 35.44
CA TYR A 352 0.06 4.40 36.66
C TYR A 352 -0.56 3.64 37.85
N GLY A 353 -1.57 2.80 37.58
CA GLY A 353 -2.36 2.10 38.60
C GLY A 353 -1.65 1.03 39.44
N LYS A 354 -0.38 0.72 39.17
CA LYS A 354 0.34 -0.41 39.79
C LYS A 354 0.61 -0.28 41.30
N ASN A 355 0.49 0.93 41.87
CA ASN A 355 0.70 1.19 43.30
C ASN A 355 -0.56 1.67 44.05
N GLY A 356 -1.73 1.55 43.42
CA GLY A 356 -3.01 2.02 43.94
C GLY A 356 -3.36 3.44 43.48
N ILE A 357 -4.65 3.66 43.23
CA ILE A 357 -5.23 4.94 42.80
C ILE A 357 -6.31 5.38 43.79
N THR A 358 -6.43 6.69 43.98
CA THR A 358 -7.47 7.28 44.83
C THR A 358 -8.83 7.20 44.14
N ALA A 359 -9.93 7.26 44.92
CA ALA A 359 -11.28 7.28 44.36
C ALA A 359 -11.50 8.41 43.35
N LYS A 360 -10.92 9.59 43.60
CA LYS A 360 -11.00 10.75 42.71
C LYS A 360 -10.23 10.53 41.40
N GLN A 361 -9.12 9.80 41.44
CA GLN A 361 -8.39 9.41 40.23
C GLN A 361 -9.20 8.39 39.43
N GLN A 362 -9.77 7.37 40.09
CA GLN A 362 -10.62 6.38 39.43
C GLN A 362 -11.81 7.03 38.71
N GLU A 363 -12.54 7.94 39.37
CA GLU A 363 -13.67 8.65 38.77
C GLU A 363 -13.26 9.43 37.50
N ALA A 364 -12.09 10.08 37.53
CA ALA A 364 -11.58 10.80 36.37
C ALA A 364 -11.13 9.87 35.23
N ILE A 365 -10.53 8.72 35.57
CA ILE A 365 -10.14 7.68 34.61
C ILE A 365 -11.39 7.10 33.93
N ASP A 366 -12.43 6.77 34.71
CA ASP A 366 -13.68 6.20 34.19
C ASP A 366 -14.39 7.19 33.27
N ALA A 367 -14.46 8.47 33.66
CA ALA A 367 -15.04 9.52 32.83
C ALA A 367 -14.27 9.73 31.51
N PHE A 368 -12.94 9.67 31.57
CA PHE A 368 -12.07 9.76 30.40
C PHE A 368 -12.26 8.56 29.46
N GLU A 369 -12.29 7.34 29.99
CA GLU A 369 -12.47 6.14 29.18
C GLU A 369 -13.85 6.10 28.52
N ALA A 370 -14.91 6.48 29.26
CA ALA A 370 -16.25 6.62 28.70
C ALA A 370 -16.27 7.65 27.55
N ALA A 371 -15.63 8.81 27.74
CA ALA A 371 -15.54 9.84 26.70
C ALA A 371 -14.72 9.39 25.49
N TYR A 372 -13.69 8.56 25.68
CA TYR A 372 -12.90 7.98 24.60
C TYR A 372 -13.77 7.04 23.74
N GLN A 373 -14.49 6.11 24.39
CA GLN A 373 -15.37 5.16 23.70
C GLN A 373 -16.49 5.90 22.94
N ASP A 374 -17.11 6.91 23.56
CA ASP A 374 -18.11 7.76 22.91
C ASP A 374 -17.55 8.47 21.68
N ALA A 375 -16.35 9.04 21.77
CA ALA A 375 -15.71 9.75 20.67
C ALA A 375 -15.31 8.80 19.52
N ALA A 376 -14.81 7.61 19.84
CA ALA A 376 -14.45 6.60 18.86
C ALA A 376 -15.69 6.08 18.10
N LEU A 377 -16.76 5.74 18.82
CA LEU A 377 -18.02 5.30 18.22
C LEU A 377 -18.67 6.40 17.37
N ALA A 378 -18.66 7.65 17.86
CA ALA A 378 -19.19 8.78 17.13
C ALA A 378 -18.37 9.06 15.86
N PHE A 379 -17.04 8.88 15.89
CA PHE A 379 -16.21 8.97 14.69
C PHE A 379 -16.57 7.90 13.67
N VAL A 380 -16.66 6.62 14.07
CA VAL A 380 -17.01 5.53 13.14
C VAL A 380 -18.37 5.77 12.51
N THR A 381 -19.36 6.19 13.31
CA THR A 381 -20.70 6.52 12.83
C THR A 381 -20.68 7.66 11.82
N ALA A 382 -19.99 8.77 12.14
CA ALA A 382 -19.88 9.92 11.26
C ALA A 382 -19.04 9.64 10.01
N ALA A 383 -18.02 8.79 10.10
CA ALA A 383 -17.22 8.37 8.96
C ALA A 383 -18.03 7.54 7.96
N HIS A 384 -18.95 6.70 8.46
CA HIS A 384 -19.83 5.91 7.62
C HIS A 384 -20.93 6.77 6.96
N SER A 385 -21.59 7.65 7.71
CA SER A 385 -22.70 8.44 7.19
C SER A 385 -22.27 9.72 6.46
N MET A 386 -21.13 10.30 6.85
CA MET A 386 -20.66 11.66 6.50
C MET A 386 -21.73 12.74 6.67
N SER A 387 -22.74 12.49 7.51
CA SER A 387 -23.88 13.39 7.68
C SER A 387 -23.48 14.59 8.55
N LYS A 388 -24.09 15.76 8.31
CA LYS A 388 -23.86 16.94 9.16
C LYS A 388 -24.27 16.69 10.60
N GLN A 389 -25.32 15.90 10.82
CA GLN A 389 -25.82 15.58 12.15
C GLN A 389 -24.82 14.72 12.93
N ASP A 390 -24.34 13.63 12.34
CA ASP A 390 -23.40 12.72 13.02
C ASP A 390 -22.03 13.37 13.18
N THR A 391 -21.61 14.19 12.21
CA THR A 391 -20.38 15.00 12.33
C THR A 391 -20.44 15.92 13.55
N LYS A 392 -21.58 16.56 13.80
CA LYS A 392 -21.77 17.42 14.99
C LYS A 392 -21.74 16.60 16.30
N VAL A 393 -22.31 15.40 16.30
CA VAL A 393 -22.24 14.48 17.45
C VAL A 393 -20.79 14.10 17.73
N MET A 394 -20.03 13.72 16.70
CA MET A 394 -18.60 13.42 16.79
C MET A 394 -17.80 14.60 17.34
N GLU A 395 -18.03 15.82 16.86
CA GLU A 395 -17.33 17.01 17.37
C GLU A 395 -17.65 17.30 18.85
N GLY A 396 -18.91 17.07 19.26
CA GLY A 396 -19.32 17.16 20.65
C GLY A 396 -18.63 16.12 21.55
N ALA A 397 -18.56 14.87 21.10
CA ALA A 397 -17.86 13.79 21.79
C ALA A 397 -16.36 14.06 21.89
N ARG A 398 -15.72 14.52 20.81
CA ARG A 398 -14.32 14.99 20.79
C ARG A 398 -14.08 16.05 21.86
N LYS A 399 -14.97 17.05 21.99
CA LYS A 399 -14.83 18.11 23.00
C LYS A 399 -14.85 17.54 24.43
N LYS A 400 -15.76 16.62 24.73
CA LYS A 400 -15.81 15.95 26.04
C LYS A 400 -14.56 15.12 26.33
N LEU A 401 -14.02 14.45 25.31
CA LEU A 401 -12.77 13.70 25.42
C LEU A 401 -11.58 14.61 25.78
N LEU A 402 -11.50 15.81 25.18
CA LEU A 402 -10.48 16.80 25.55
C LEU A 402 -10.58 17.20 27.03
N GLU A 403 -11.78 17.56 27.48
CA GLU A 403 -12.04 18.03 28.85
C GLU A 403 -11.74 16.94 29.90
N SER A 404 -12.21 15.71 29.65
CA SER A 404 -11.97 14.57 30.54
C SER A 404 -10.51 14.09 30.50
N GLY A 405 -9.87 14.13 29.33
CA GLY A 405 -8.45 13.80 29.16
C GLY A 405 -7.53 14.74 29.95
N ASP A 406 -7.77 16.07 29.89
CA ASP A 406 -7.01 17.04 30.69
C ASP A 406 -7.21 16.81 32.20
N ALA A 407 -8.43 16.47 32.62
CA ALA A 407 -8.73 16.17 34.03
C ALA A 407 -8.00 14.90 34.51
N ALA A 408 -8.08 13.81 33.73
CA ALA A 408 -7.42 12.54 34.02
C ALA A 408 -5.89 12.70 34.05
N ALA A 409 -5.32 13.38 33.05
CA ALA A 409 -3.89 13.66 32.95
C ALA A 409 -3.37 14.45 34.16
N LYS A 410 -4.11 15.48 34.59
CA LYS A 410 -3.76 16.27 35.78
C LYS A 410 -3.79 15.44 37.05
N LEU A 411 -4.82 14.61 37.24
CA LEU A 411 -4.98 13.80 38.46
C LEU A 411 -4.04 12.60 38.51
N CYS A 412 -3.63 12.07 37.37
CA CYS A 412 -2.67 10.98 37.25
C CYS A 412 -1.23 11.49 37.06
N GLU A 413 -0.96 12.77 37.32
CA GLU A 413 0.39 13.35 37.26
C GLU A 413 1.10 13.19 35.90
N TYR A 414 0.36 13.19 34.80
CA TYR A 414 0.93 13.18 33.46
C TYR A 414 1.71 14.49 33.22
N ARG A 415 3.03 14.38 33.09
CA ARG A 415 3.95 15.54 33.12
C ARG A 415 4.17 16.23 31.79
N VAL A 416 3.65 15.64 30.70
CA VAL A 416 3.80 16.16 29.34
C VAL A 416 2.50 16.84 28.94
N LYS A 417 2.59 18.01 28.30
CA LYS A 417 1.41 18.67 27.76
C LYS A 417 0.83 17.81 26.63
N LEU A 418 -0.45 17.47 26.72
CA LEU A 418 -1.14 16.73 25.67
C LEU A 418 -1.30 17.63 24.43
N PRO A 419 -0.78 17.21 23.27
CA PRO A 419 -0.81 18.03 22.06
C PRO A 419 -2.15 17.89 21.36
N TRP A 420 -3.25 18.32 21.98
CA TRP A 420 -4.62 18.16 21.46
C TRP A 420 -4.94 18.82 20.11
N ALA A 421 -4.06 19.70 19.64
CA ALA A 421 -4.28 20.50 18.45
C ALA A 421 -3.41 20.02 17.29
N THR A 422 -4.05 19.82 16.14
CA THR A 422 -3.40 19.51 14.86
C THR A 422 -3.40 20.71 13.92
N GLY A 423 -2.43 20.74 13.01
CA GLY A 423 -2.33 21.73 11.94
C GLY A 423 -3.25 21.44 10.76
N LYS A 424 -2.93 22.00 9.58
CA LYS A 424 -3.61 21.69 8.31
C LYS A 424 -2.89 20.62 7.48
N LEU A 425 -1.67 20.27 7.86
CA LEU A 425 -0.84 19.29 7.19
C LEU A 425 -1.12 17.90 7.76
N PHE A 426 -2.38 17.45 7.68
CA PHE A 426 -2.82 16.18 8.28
C PHE A 426 -2.03 14.96 7.79
N TYR A 427 -1.53 15.00 6.55
CA TYR A 427 -0.68 13.96 5.96
C TYR A 427 0.70 13.82 6.63
N ALA A 428 1.12 14.83 7.40
CA ALA A 428 2.40 14.84 8.12
C ALA A 428 2.22 14.83 9.65
N ASP A 429 0.98 14.68 10.13
CA ASP A 429 0.68 14.61 11.55
C ASP A 429 0.96 13.20 12.08
N PRO A 430 1.88 13.02 13.06
CA PRO A 430 2.26 11.71 13.59
C PRO A 430 1.16 11.05 14.44
N TYR A 431 0.13 11.80 14.83
CA TYR A 431 -1.05 11.27 15.54
C TYR A 431 -2.15 10.85 14.55
N ILE A 432 -1.96 11.08 13.25
CA ILE A 432 -2.87 10.61 12.20
C ILE A 432 -2.22 9.50 11.39
N ASN A 433 -0.92 9.66 11.08
CA ASN A 433 -0.14 8.70 10.32
C ASN A 433 1.03 8.24 11.19
N GLU A 434 1.09 6.94 11.43
CA GLU A 434 2.17 6.28 12.17
C GLU A 434 3.51 6.44 11.46
N VAL A 435 3.49 6.33 10.13
CA VAL A 435 4.66 6.51 9.28
C VAL A 435 4.56 7.82 8.52
N ALA A 436 5.56 8.69 8.69
CA ALA A 436 5.73 9.88 7.87
C ALA A 436 6.40 9.50 6.54
N VAL A 437 5.75 9.80 5.42
CA VAL A 437 6.26 9.41 4.09
C VAL A 437 6.26 10.62 3.14
N ASP A 438 7.20 10.65 2.19
CA ASP A 438 7.21 11.65 1.11
C ASP A 438 6.19 11.25 0.03
N TRP A 439 5.27 12.14 -0.33
CA TRP A 439 4.17 11.85 -1.27
C TRP A 439 4.47 12.30 -2.71
N ARG A 440 5.73 12.71 -2.98
CA ARG A 440 6.16 13.17 -4.31
C ARG A 440 6.11 12.11 -5.41
#